data_AF-A0A3N2RF17-F1
#
_entry.id   AF-A0A3N2RF17-F1
#
_cell.length_a   1.000
_cell.length_b   1.000
_cell.length_c   1.000
_cell.angle_alpha   90.00
_cell.angle_beta   90.00
_cell.angle_gamma   90.00
#
_symmetry.space_group_name_H-M   'P 1'
#
loop_
_entity.id
_entity.type
_entity.pdbx_description
1 polymer ?
#
loop_
_entity_poly.entity_id
_entity_poly.type
_entity_poly.pdbx_seq_one_letter_code
_entity_poly.pdbx_strand_id
1 'polypeptide(L)'
;MDLSNSNIDLTGDWLGWRQRGRWFVSDDGQRITVERLRGLLWREQMELYRQGFASRRQAEQARRRRAFPVKVVVVDLADYRCNGVAAS
;
A
#
# COMPACT_ATOMS: atom_id res chain seq x y z
N MET A 1 -2.22 -20.14 47.32
CA MET A 1 -3.00 -20.01 46.06
C MET A 1 -1.96 -19.88 44.96
N ASP A 2 -1.68 -20.97 44.28
CA ASP A 2 -0.61 -21.05 43.28
C ASP A 2 -1.11 -20.45 41.95
N LEU A 3 -0.46 -19.38 41.49
CA LEU A 3 -0.74 -18.72 40.20
C LEU A 3 0.21 -19.22 39.10
N SER A 4 1.06 -20.19 39.39
CA SER A 4 1.92 -20.80 38.39
C SER A 4 1.15 -21.92 37.68
N ASN A 5 1.05 -21.81 36.36
CA ASN A 5 0.44 -22.78 35.46
C ASN A 5 -1.10 -22.78 35.34
N SER A 6 -1.62 -21.74 34.68
CA SER A 6 -2.84 -21.85 33.86
C SER A 6 -2.55 -22.76 32.66
N ASN A 7 -2.52 -24.08 32.87
CA ASN A 7 -2.48 -25.05 31.79
C ASN A 7 -3.87 -25.11 31.15
N ILE A 8 -4.19 -24.08 30.37
CA ILE A 8 -5.41 -24.03 29.55
C ILE A 8 -5.27 -25.12 28.51
N ASP A 9 -6.16 -26.11 28.58
CA ASP A 9 -6.26 -27.15 27.58
C ASP A 9 -6.62 -26.53 26.22
N LEU A 10 -5.69 -26.62 25.27
CA LEU A 10 -5.84 -26.12 23.91
C LEU A 10 -6.34 -27.21 22.95
N THR A 11 -6.66 -28.41 23.45
CA THR A 11 -7.04 -29.56 22.62
C THR A 11 -8.54 -29.68 22.38
N GLY A 12 -9.38 -28.87 23.02
CA GLY A 12 -10.81 -28.79 22.70
C GLY A 12 -11.06 -28.21 21.29
N ASP A 13 -12.27 -28.32 20.76
CA ASP A 13 -12.62 -27.70 19.48
C ASP A 13 -12.68 -26.17 19.61
N TRP A 14 -11.80 -25.47 18.91
CA TRP A 14 -11.83 -24.02 18.78
C TRP A 14 -11.16 -23.59 17.47
N LEU A 15 -11.59 -22.45 16.94
CA LEU A 15 -11.05 -21.87 15.71
C LEU A 15 -10.38 -20.52 16.03
N GLY A 16 -9.21 -20.27 15.45
CA GLY A 16 -8.55 -18.96 15.50
C GLY A 16 -7.22 -18.94 16.26
N TRP A 17 -6.98 -17.88 17.04
CA TRP A 17 -5.76 -17.71 17.85
C TRP A 17 -6.09 -17.52 19.34
N ARG A 18 -5.38 -18.22 20.22
CA ARG A 18 -5.46 -18.07 21.68
C ARG A 18 -4.16 -17.53 22.26
N GLN A 19 -4.26 -16.63 23.23
CA GLN A 19 -3.08 -16.09 23.92
C GLN A 19 -2.61 -17.07 25.00
N ARG A 20 -1.32 -17.44 24.96
CA ARG A 20 -0.62 -18.24 25.98
C ARG A 20 0.71 -17.59 26.33
N GLY A 21 0.73 -16.86 27.44
CA GLY A 21 1.88 -16.05 27.83
C GLY A 21 2.21 -15.01 26.75
N ARG A 22 3.41 -15.10 26.18
CA ARG A 22 3.92 -14.18 25.14
C ARG A 22 3.53 -14.57 23.70
N TRP A 23 2.80 -15.66 23.53
CA TRP A 23 2.49 -16.23 22.23
C TRP A 23 0.98 -16.19 21.96
N PHE A 24 0.62 -15.96 20.71
CA PHE A 24 -0.63 -16.42 20.14
C PHE A 24 -0.38 -17.80 19.53
N VAL A 25 -1.20 -18.76 19.91
CA VAL A 25 -1.16 -20.14 19.43
C VAL A 25 -2.42 -20.38 18.61
N SER A 26 -2.32 -21.08 17.48
CA SER A 26 -3.46 -21.53 16.67
C SER A 26 -3.91 -22.95 17.07
N ASP A 27 -5.02 -23.40 16.52
CA ASP A 27 -5.60 -24.74 16.71
C ASP A 27 -4.65 -25.86 16.22
N ASP A 28 -3.94 -25.63 15.12
CA ASP A 28 -2.88 -26.52 14.61
C ASP A 28 -1.53 -26.38 15.34
N GLY A 29 -1.47 -25.54 16.38
CA GLY A 29 -0.30 -25.38 17.25
C GLY A 29 0.78 -24.44 16.72
N GLN A 30 0.56 -23.74 15.60
CA GLN A 30 1.45 -22.65 15.18
C GLN A 30 1.52 -21.56 16.25
N ARG A 31 2.65 -20.84 16.29
CA ARG A 31 2.91 -19.82 17.30
C ARG A 31 3.40 -18.54 16.67
N ILE A 32 2.84 -17.41 17.10
CA ILE A 32 3.27 -16.07 16.71
C ILE A 32 3.41 -15.19 17.95
N THR A 33 4.46 -14.37 18.01
CA THR A 33 4.57 -13.37 19.08
C THR A 33 3.69 -12.16 18.76
N VAL A 34 3.36 -11.38 19.79
CA VAL A 34 2.63 -10.11 19.60
C VAL A 34 3.40 -9.16 18.69
N GLU A 35 4.72 -9.10 18.81
CA GLU A 35 5.59 -8.26 17.99
C GLU A 35 5.57 -8.70 16.52
N ARG A 36 5.60 -10.02 16.27
CA ARG A 36 5.52 -10.56 14.91
C ARG A 36 4.16 -10.30 14.29
N LEU A 37 3.07 -10.44 15.05
CA LEU A 37 1.73 -10.10 14.57
C LEU A 37 1.63 -8.62 14.18
N ARG A 38 2.15 -7.71 15.00
CA ARG A 38 2.23 -6.27 14.68
C ARG A 38 3.00 -6.02 13.39
N GLY A 39 4.11 -6.72 13.17
CA GLY A 39 4.89 -6.63 11.93
C GLY A 39 4.12 -7.10 10.70
N LEU A 40 3.34 -8.18 10.82
CA LEU A 40 2.50 -8.67 9.72
C LEU A 40 1.38 -7.68 9.37
N LEU A 41 0.68 -7.15 10.38
CA LEU A 41 -0.37 -6.15 10.18
C LEU A 41 0.19 -4.87 9.54
N TRP A 42 1.37 -4.42 9.97
CA TRP A 42 2.05 -3.30 9.35
C TRP A 42 2.38 -3.59 7.88
N ARG A 43 2.92 -4.78 7.58
CA ARG A 43 3.25 -5.19 6.21
C ARG A 43 2.02 -5.20 5.31
N GLU A 44 0.91 -5.78 5.76
CA GLU A 44 -0.35 -5.82 5.03
C GLU A 44 -0.85 -4.40 4.71
N GLN A 45 -0.81 -3.51 5.70
CA GLN A 45 -1.15 -2.10 5.52
C GLN A 45 -0.26 -1.40 4.49
N MET A 46 1.05 -1.70 4.47
CA MET A 46 1.99 -1.16 3.47
C MET A 46 1.77 -1.72 2.07
N GLU A 47 1.40 -3.00 1.95
CA GLU A 47 1.06 -3.60 0.66
C GLU A 47 -0.17 -2.92 0.05
N LEU A 48 -1.21 -2.62 0.85
CA LEU A 48 -2.36 -1.83 0.42
C LEU A 48 -1.95 -0.43 -0.07
N TYR A 49 -1.08 0.26 0.68
CA TYR A 49 -0.57 1.56 0.24
C TYR A 49 0.18 1.46 -1.08
N ARG A 50 1.06 0.46 -1.23
CA ARG A 50 1.83 0.22 -2.46
C ARG A 50 0.92 -0.02 -3.66
N GLN A 51 -0.14 -0.82 -3.50
CA GLN A 51 -1.15 -1.04 -4.55
C GLN A 51 -1.87 0.26 -4.91
N GLY A 52 -2.24 1.07 -3.92
CA GLY A 52 -2.85 2.39 -4.14
C GLY A 52 -1.95 3.35 -4.93
N PHE A 53 -0.65 3.36 -4.65
CA PHE A 53 0.33 4.14 -5.45
C PHE A 53 0.51 3.60 -6.87
N ALA A 54 0.46 2.28 -7.08
CA ALA A 54 0.50 1.70 -8.42
C ALA A 54 -0.73 2.12 -9.25
N SER A 55 -1.93 2.02 -8.65
CA SER A 55 -3.19 2.46 -9.28
C SER A 55 -3.16 3.94 -9.67
N ARG A 56 -2.71 4.82 -8.75
CA ARG A 56 -2.56 6.26 -9.04
C ARG A 56 -1.60 6.54 -10.20
N ARG A 57 -0.43 5.89 -10.23
CA ARG A 57 0.53 6.06 -11.34
C ARG A 57 -0.07 5.59 -12.67
N GLN A 58 -0.81 4.50 -12.68
CA GLN A 58 -1.49 4.02 -13.87
C GLN A 58 -2.56 5.01 -14.37
N ALA A 59 -3.34 5.59 -13.44
CA ALA A 59 -4.32 6.62 -13.76
C ALA A 59 -3.67 7.90 -14.30
N GLU A 60 -2.57 8.37 -13.71
CA GLU A 60 -1.80 9.51 -14.21
C GLU A 60 -1.21 9.26 -15.60
N GLN A 61 -0.65 8.08 -15.84
CA GLN A 61 -0.16 7.68 -17.16
C GLN A 61 -1.28 7.63 -18.20
N ALA A 62 -2.45 7.07 -17.84
CA ALA A 62 -3.62 7.05 -18.72
C ALA A 62 -4.10 8.46 -19.02
N ARG A 63 -4.11 9.37 -18.04
CA ARG A 63 -4.44 10.79 -18.24
C ARG A 63 -3.43 11.48 -19.16
N ARG A 64 -2.13 11.22 -19.00
CA ARG A 64 -1.08 11.73 -19.92
C ARG A 64 -1.25 11.21 -21.34
N ARG A 65 -1.59 9.92 -21.52
CA ARG A 65 -1.85 9.32 -22.84
C ARG A 65 -3.12 9.87 -23.50
N ARG A 66 -4.13 10.24 -22.71
CA ARG A 66 -5.36 10.90 -23.19
C ARG A 66 -5.21 12.40 -23.37
N ALA A 67 -4.14 13.02 -22.87
CA ALA A 67 -3.89 14.43 -23.12
C ALA A 67 -3.59 14.63 -24.60
N PHE A 68 -4.16 15.68 -25.19
CA PHE A 68 -3.88 16.04 -26.57
C PHE A 68 -2.39 16.33 -26.74
N PRO A 69 -1.76 15.92 -27.87
CA PRO A 69 -0.36 16.21 -28.13
C PRO A 69 -0.16 17.73 -28.25
N VAL A 70 0.56 18.32 -27.30
CA VAL A 70 0.95 19.73 -27.34
C VAL A 70 2.28 19.83 -28.08
N LYS A 71 2.27 20.41 -29.29
CA LYS A 71 3.50 20.77 -30.01
C LYS A 71 3.92 22.17 -29.58
N VAL A 72 5.00 22.26 -28.81
CA VAL A 72 5.65 23.55 -28.51
C VAL A 72 6.58 23.89 -29.66
N VAL A 73 6.32 25.02 -30.31
CA VAL A 73 7.19 25.57 -31.35
C VAL A 73 7.88 26.79 -30.76
N VAL A 74 9.21 26.76 -30.69
CA VAL A 74 10.01 27.93 -30.36
C VAL A 74 10.34 28.62 -31.68
N VAL A 75 9.97 29.88 -31.80
CA VAL A 75 10.24 30.74 -32.96
C VAL A 75 10.98 31.97 -32.47
N ASP A 76 11.88 32.48 -33.29
CA ASP A 76 12.46 33.80 -33.07
C ASP A 76 11.34 34.84 -33.15
N LEU A 77 11.30 35.75 -32.18
CA LEU A 77 10.26 36.77 -32.09
C LEU A 77 10.32 37.72 -33.30
N ALA A 78 11.51 37.97 -33.85
CA ALA A 78 11.68 38.81 -35.03
C ALA A 78 10.96 38.24 -36.27
N ASP A 79 10.77 36.92 -36.34
CA ASP A 79 10.11 36.23 -37.44
C ASP A 79 8.64 35.88 -37.13
N TYR A 80 8.16 36.17 -35.91
CA TYR A 80 6.82 35.80 -35.50
C TYR A 80 5.76 36.68 -36.18
N ARG A 81 4.85 36.03 -36.91
CA ARG A 81 3.70 36.69 -37.54
C ARG A 81 2.39 36.15 -36.98
N CYS A 82 1.52 37.04 -36.53
CA CYS A 82 0.15 36.72 -36.16
C CYS A 82 -0.79 37.16 -37.29
N ASN A 83 -1.56 36.23 -37.87
CA ASN A 83 -2.46 36.49 -39.01
C ASN A 83 -1.78 37.17 -40.22
N GLY A 84 -0.51 36.83 -40.47
CA GLY A 84 0.27 37.38 -41.58
C GLY A 84 0.91 38.75 -41.32
N VAL A 85 0.63 39.37 -40.18
CA VAL A 85 1.24 40.64 -39.75
C VAL A 85 2.36 40.34 -38.76
N ALA A 86 3.47 41.07 -38.86
CA ALA A 86 4.53 40.98 -37.86
C ALA A 86 3.95 41.30 -36.48
N ALA A 87 4.20 40.42 -35.52
CA ALA A 87 3.84 40.68 -34.14
C ALA A 87 4.85 41.68 -33.57
N SER A 88 4.50 42.97 -33.61
CA SER A 88 5.24 44.07 -32.99
C SER A 88 4.94 44.18 -31.51
#